data_AF-A0A5J4P6N5-F1
#
_entry.id   AF-A0A5J4P6N5-F1
#
_cell.length_a   1.000
_cell.length_b   1.000
_cell.length_c   1.000
_cell.angle_alpha   90.00
_cell.angle_beta   90.00
_cell.angle_gamma   90.00
#
_symmetry.space_group_name_H-M   'P 1'
#
loop_
_entity.id
_entity.type
_entity.pdbx_description
1 polymer ?
#
loop_
_entity_poly.entity_id
_entity_poly.type
_entity_poly.pdbx_seq_one_letter_code
_entity_poly.pdbx_strand_id
1 'polypeptide(L)'
;MQDFVHLHVHTQYSLLDGQAGIAALVDKAIKDGMRGIAITDHGNMFGVKEFYNYVSKKNKQLSKTDGSWLFKPIIGCEMYVAHRTMDKKEGKPDQS
;
A
#
# COMPACT_ATOMS: atom_id res chain seq x y z
N MET A 1 3.57 -4.77 -24.12
CA MET A 1 3.42 -4.06 -22.83
C MET A 1 3.97 -4.98 -21.76
N GLN A 2 4.77 -4.44 -20.85
CA GLN A 2 5.55 -5.20 -19.88
C GLN A 2 4.75 -5.30 -18.58
N ASP A 3 4.91 -6.42 -17.88
CA ASP A 3 4.30 -6.60 -16.56
C ASP A 3 4.80 -5.53 -15.60
N PHE A 4 3.87 -4.90 -14.87
CA PHE A 4 4.17 -3.82 -13.95
C PHE A 4 3.32 -3.91 -12.69
N VAL A 5 3.91 -3.54 -11.55
CA VAL A 5 3.28 -3.51 -10.23
C VAL A 5 3.79 -2.30 -9.46
N HIS A 6 2.87 -1.47 -8.95
CA HIS A 6 3.26 -0.38 -8.05
C HIS A 6 3.59 -0.93 -6.65
N LEU A 7 4.78 -0.61 -6.16
CA LEU A 7 5.27 -1.01 -4.83
C LEU A 7 5.36 0.13 -3.82
N HIS A 8 5.17 1.38 -4.27
CA HIS A 8 5.11 2.58 -3.44
C HIS A 8 3.83 3.33 -3.81
N VAL A 9 2.82 3.24 -2.96
CA VAL A 9 1.49 3.82 -3.22
C VAL A 9 0.89 4.29 -1.92
N HIS A 10 0.38 5.52 -1.94
CA HIS A 10 -0.39 6.09 -0.83
C HIS A 10 -1.88 5.90 -1.06
N THR A 11 -2.57 5.53 0.01
CA THR A 11 -4.02 5.44 0.07
C THR A 11 -4.58 6.65 0.80
N GLN A 12 -5.90 6.75 0.91
CA GLN A 12 -6.61 7.74 1.74
C GLN A 12 -6.18 7.74 3.22
N TYR A 13 -5.40 6.75 3.67
CA TYR A 13 -4.86 6.67 5.03
C TYR A 13 -3.53 7.41 5.21
N SER A 14 -2.92 7.91 4.14
CA SER A 14 -1.94 8.99 4.22
C SER A 14 -2.70 10.31 4.39
N LEU A 15 -3.02 10.64 5.65
CA LEU A 15 -4.09 11.59 5.98
C LEU A 15 -3.94 13.01 5.41
N LEU A 16 -2.71 13.45 5.12
CA LEU A 16 -2.43 14.81 4.69
C LEU A 16 -2.42 14.99 3.17
N ASP A 17 -2.20 13.93 2.42
CA ASP A 17 -1.87 13.97 0.98
C ASP A 17 -2.41 12.79 0.16
N GLY A 18 -2.74 11.67 0.80
CA GLY A 18 -3.33 10.50 0.20
C GLY A 18 -4.80 10.71 -0.18
N GLN A 19 -5.12 10.57 -1.47
CA GLN A 19 -6.49 10.72 -1.98
C GLN A 19 -7.11 9.38 -2.44
N ALA A 20 -6.28 8.36 -2.72
CA ALA A 20 -6.74 7.14 -3.37
C ALA A 20 -7.48 6.20 -2.40
N GLY A 21 -8.79 6.02 -2.61
CA GLY A 21 -9.58 5.03 -1.88
C GLY A 21 -9.16 3.60 -2.23
N ILE A 22 -9.04 2.74 -1.22
CA ILE A 22 -8.53 1.36 -1.34
C ILE A 22 -9.30 0.55 -2.39
N ALA A 23 -10.64 0.64 -2.38
CA ALA A 23 -11.47 -0.13 -3.30
C ALA A 23 -11.22 0.24 -4.77
N ALA A 24 -11.18 1.55 -5.07
CA ALA A 24 -10.92 2.05 -6.41
C ALA A 24 -9.50 1.75 -6.88
N LEU A 25 -8.53 1.87 -5.97
CA LEU A 25 -7.12 1.56 -6.24
C LEU A 25 -6.93 0.09 -6.65
N VAL A 26 -7.49 -0.84 -5.87
CA VAL A 26 -7.41 -2.28 -6.17
C VAL A 26 -8.14 -2.62 -7.47
N ASP A 27 -9.34 -2.08 -7.68
CA ASP A 27 -10.12 -2.35 -8.89
C ASP A 27 -9.43 -1.85 -10.16
N LYS A 28 -8.77 -0.68 -10.09
CA LYS A 28 -7.98 -0.15 -11.19
C LYS A 28 -6.77 -1.04 -11.49
N ALA A 29 -6.03 -1.46 -10.47
CA ALA A 29 -4.87 -2.33 -10.64
C ALA A 29 -5.24 -3.68 -11.27
N ILE A 30 -6.36 -4.29 -10.84
CA ILE A 30 -6.88 -5.52 -11.45
C ILE A 30 -7.28 -5.26 -12.91
N LYS A 31 -8.01 -4.17 -13.19
CA LYS A 31 -8.44 -3.81 -14.55
C LYS A 31 -7.27 -3.58 -15.51
N ASP A 32 -6.17 -3.04 -15.00
CA ASP A 32 -4.94 -2.81 -15.76
C ASP A 32 -4.12 -4.09 -15.97
N GLY A 33 -4.59 -5.23 -15.48
CA GLY A 33 -3.90 -6.52 -15.62
C GLY A 33 -2.75 -6.72 -14.64
N MET A 34 -2.61 -5.88 -13.61
CA MET A 34 -1.56 -6.04 -12.60
C MET A 34 -1.82 -7.28 -11.75
N ARG A 35 -0.74 -7.97 -11.37
CA ARG A 35 -0.82 -9.19 -10.53
C ARG A 35 -0.91 -8.88 -9.03
N GLY A 36 -0.69 -7.63 -8.64
CA GLY A 36 -0.74 -7.17 -7.26
C GLY A 36 -0.48 -5.67 -7.16
N ILE A 37 -0.54 -5.15 -5.94
CA ILE A 37 -0.19 -3.76 -5.63
C ILE A 37 0.24 -3.68 -4.16
N ALA A 38 1.13 -2.73 -3.84
CA ALA A 38 1.44 -2.38 -2.46
C ALA A 38 0.64 -1.19 -1.95
N ILE A 39 0.45 -1.15 -0.64
CA ILE A 39 0.11 0.08 0.08
C ILE A 39 1.28 0.44 1.01
N THR A 40 1.71 1.69 1.00
CA THR A 40 2.87 2.21 1.73
C THR A 40 2.55 3.60 2.28
N ASP A 41 1.54 3.70 3.13
CA ASP A 41 1.08 4.98 3.68
C ASP A 41 2.14 5.67 4.56
N HIS A 42 2.04 6.99 4.67
CA HIS A 42 2.96 7.82 5.45
C HIS A 42 2.90 7.50 6.95
N GLY A 43 3.95 6.85 7.45
CA GLY A 43 4.20 6.59 8.87
C GLY A 43 3.12 5.75 9.57
N ASN A 44 2.21 5.13 8.83
CA ASN A 44 1.08 4.42 9.39
C ASN A 44 0.65 3.22 8.55
N MET A 45 -0.21 2.39 9.14
CA MET A 45 -0.73 1.14 8.53
C MET A 45 -2.25 1.01 8.72
N PHE A 46 -2.98 2.12 8.83
CA PHE A 46 -4.41 2.13 9.16
C PHE A 46 -5.25 1.39 8.11
N GLY A 47 -4.89 1.52 6.83
CA GLY A 47 -5.60 0.92 5.70
C GLY A 47 -5.40 -0.58 5.52
N VAL A 48 -4.47 -1.22 6.25
CA VAL A 48 -4.08 -2.61 6.00
C VAL A 48 -5.23 -3.59 6.12
N LYS A 49 -6.08 -3.44 7.15
CA LYS A 49 -7.21 -4.35 7.36
C LYS A 49 -8.26 -4.22 6.26
N GLU A 50 -8.57 -2.99 5.86
CA GLU A 50 -9.52 -2.73 4.77
C GLU A 50 -8.97 -3.28 3.44
N PHE A 51 -7.71 -2.98 3.12
CA PHE A 51 -7.02 -3.45 1.92
C PHE A 51 -7.02 -4.98 1.82
N TYR A 52 -6.58 -5.66 2.87
CA TYR A 52 -6.53 -7.12 2.90
C TYR A 52 -7.91 -7.75 2.72
N ASN A 53 -8.92 -7.26 3.44
CA ASN A 53 -10.29 -7.77 3.35
C ASN A 53 -10.89 -7.55 1.96
N TYR A 54 -10.65 -6.37 1.37
CA TYR A 54 -11.15 -6.03 0.05
C TYR A 54 -10.53 -6.93 -1.02
N VAL A 55 -9.20 -7.09 -1.01
CA VAL A 55 -8.49 -7.98 -1.95
C VAL A 55 -8.92 -9.43 -1.78
N SER A 56 -9.08 -9.91 -0.55
CA SER A 56 -9.59 -11.26 -0.27
C SER A 56 -10.99 -11.48 -0.86
N LYS A 57 -11.89 -10.48 -0.74
CA LYS A 57 -13.22 -10.53 -1.36
C LYS A 57 -13.14 -10.58 -2.89
N LYS A 58 -12.28 -9.78 -3.52
CA LYS A 58 -12.07 -9.78 -4.97
C LYS A 58 -11.49 -11.10 -5.46
N ASN A 59 -10.52 -11.66 -4.74
CA ASN A 59 -9.92 -12.96 -5.05
C ASN A 59 -10.94 -14.11 -5.06
N LYS A 60 -11.92 -14.11 -4.14
CA LYS A 60 -13.03 -15.08 -4.15
C LYS A 60 -13.95 -14.97 -5.38
N GLN A 61 -13.98 -13.81 -6.03
CA GLN A 61 -14.75 -13.58 -7.26
C GLN A 61 -13.94 -14.02 -8.48
N LEU A 62 -12.67 -13.61 -8.55
CA LEU A 62 -11.71 -13.97 -9.60
C LEU A 62 -11.50 -15.49 -9.69
N SER A 63 -11.40 -16.18 -8.55
CA SER A 63 -11.20 -17.63 -8.53
C SER A 63 -12.36 -18.43 -9.13
N LYS A 64 -13.56 -17.85 -9.19
CA LYS A 64 -14.76 -18.50 -9.73
C LYS A 64 -14.94 -18.29 -11.23
N THR A 65 -14.27 -17.29 -11.79
CA THR A 65 -14.59 -16.81 -13.14
C THR A 65 -13.73 -17.48 -14.20
N ASP A 66 -12.42 -17.70 -14.01
CA ASP A 66 -11.60 -18.18 -15.15
C ASP A 66 -10.20 -18.75 -14.85
N GLY A 67 -9.96 -19.40 -13.69
CA GLY A 67 -8.62 -19.94 -13.37
C GLY A 67 -7.51 -18.87 -13.34
N SER A 68 -7.91 -17.59 -13.36
CA SER A 68 -7.07 -16.41 -13.36
C SER A 68 -6.25 -16.33 -12.08
N TRP A 69 -5.06 -15.74 -12.18
CA TRP A 69 -4.18 -15.56 -11.04
C TRP A 69 -4.86 -14.76 -9.92
N LEU A 70 -4.62 -15.15 -8.68
CA LEU A 70 -5.05 -14.38 -7.52
C LEU A 70 -4.28 -13.06 -7.47
N PHE A 71 -4.99 -11.97 -7.22
CA PHE A 71 -4.39 -10.66 -7.03
C PHE A 71 -3.66 -10.61 -5.69
N LYS A 72 -2.38 -10.25 -5.70
CA LYS A 72 -1.52 -10.27 -4.51
C LYS A 72 -1.57 -8.93 -3.77
N PRO A 73 -2.10 -8.88 -2.53
CA PRO A 73 -1.95 -7.71 -1.68
C PRO A 73 -0.52 -7.66 -1.14
N ILE A 74 0.17 -6.53 -1.26
CA ILE A 74 1.49 -6.29 -0.68
C ILE A 74 1.32 -5.24 0.42
N ILE A 75 1.70 -5.59 1.65
CA ILE A 75 1.54 -4.71 2.80
C ILE A 75 2.89 -4.04 3.08
N GLY A 76 2.90 -2.71 3.12
CA GLY A 76 4.06 -1.91 3.45
C GLY A 76 3.68 -0.67 4.27
N CYS A 77 4.68 0.18 4.50
CA CYS A 77 4.57 1.44 5.23
C CYS A 77 5.75 2.32 4.81
N GLU A 78 5.50 3.59 4.50
CA GLU A 78 6.56 4.57 4.29
C GLU A 78 6.96 5.16 5.64
N MET A 79 8.04 4.63 6.23
CA MET A 79 8.43 4.98 7.60
C MET A 79 9.24 6.28 7.64
N TYR A 80 8.91 7.14 8.62
CA TYR A 80 9.78 8.24 9.02
C TYR A 80 10.92 7.69 9.88
N VAL A 81 12.16 7.84 9.39
CA VAL A 81 13.36 7.37 10.07
C VAL A 81 14.18 8.57 10.52
N ALA A 82 14.46 8.65 11.82
CA ALA A 82 15.34 9.69 12.35
C ALA A 82 16.76 9.54 11.79
N HIS A 83 17.44 10.65 11.51
CA HIS A 83 18.82 10.63 11.03
C HIS A 83 19.81 10.07 12.04
N ARG A 84 19.42 10.07 13.32
CA ARG A 84 20.28 9.76 14.46
C ARG A 84 19.65 8.70 15.35
N THR A 85 20.53 8.05 16.09
CA THR A 85 20.21 7.03 17.08
C THR A 85 20.02 7.66 18.47
N MET A 86 19.24 7.00 19.33
CA MET A 86 18.84 7.54 20.64
C MET A 86 20.01 7.74 21.63
N ASP A 87 21.16 7.12 21.39
CA ASP A 87 22.39 7.23 22.20
C ASP A 87 23.10 8.58 22.02
N LYS A 88 22.88 9.29 20.90
CA LYS A 88 23.55 10.55 20.61
C LYS A 88 22.81 11.77 21.20
N LYS A 89 23.04 12.06 22.47
CA LYS A 89 22.34 13.07 23.30
C LYS A 89 22.71 14.55 23.06
N GLU A 90 23.14 14.92 21.86
CA GLU A 90 23.44 16.33 21.54
C GLU A 90 22.12 17.13 21.45
N GLY A 91 22.12 18.35 22.00
CA GLY A 91 20.92 19.20 22.03
C GLY A 91 20.62 19.83 20.68
N LYS A 92 19.40 19.58 20.15
CA LYS A 92 18.78 20.25 18.99
C LYS A 92 19.55 20.28 17.63
N PRO A 93 20.10 19.16 17.13
CA PRO A 93 20.72 19.15 15.79
C PRO A 93 19.76 18.79 14.63
N ASP A 94 18.59 18.18 14.90
CA ASP A 94 17.66 17.64 13.88
C ASP A 94 16.41 18.54 13.74
N GLN A 95 16.60 19.86 13.75
CA GLN A 95 15.54 20.82 13.41
C GLN A 95 15.64 21.14 11.93
N SER A 96 14.62 20.75 11.17
CA SER A 96 14.32 21.30 9.84
C SER A 96 13.54 22.61 9.98
#